data_AF-A0A4Q2QVE5-F1
#
_entry.id   AF-A0A4Q2QVE5-F1
#
_cell.length_a   1.000
_cell.length_b   1.000
_cell.length_c   1.000
_cell.angle_alpha   90.00
_cell.angle_beta   90.00
_cell.angle_gamma   90.00
#
_symmetry.space_group_name_H-M   'P 1'
#
loop_
_entity.id
_entity.type
_entity.pdbx_description
1 polymer ?
#
loop_
_entity_poly.entity_id
_entity_poly.type
_entity_poly.pdbx_seq_one_letter_code
_entity_poly.pdbx_strand_id
1 'polypeptide(L)'
;MRLFILLIMTLLIQGCTPSQQSIIETFNASLDGRQDVTVTDGQIQAFPYSTMYLRLDNGPRILVVLGYIEQGNSKWLSQDNAMIVTHNGRLIHTLKLPYNLLEVTNLEHDPLRHTPQLRDGSQWSRDVRWQEEGRYRSAHLNSRFSLSGTENLTLAGNTLRCQVWQEAVQADGLDRRWHNTFWIDSATGQVRQSEQMLGAGVFPVAMTMLKPAP
;
A
#
# COMPACT_ATOMS: atom_id res chain seq x y z
N MET A 1 -16.77 51.34 -18.89
CA MET A 1 -15.49 50.84 -18.32
C MET A 1 -15.64 49.98 -17.07
N ARG A 2 -16.61 50.19 -16.17
CA ARG A 2 -16.80 49.33 -14.97
C ARG A 2 -17.28 47.90 -15.27
N LEU A 3 -18.08 47.71 -16.31
CA LEU A 3 -18.63 46.39 -16.69
C LEU A 3 -17.57 45.43 -17.28
N PHE A 4 -16.52 45.98 -17.91
CA PHE A 4 -15.47 45.19 -18.57
C PHE A 4 -14.48 44.57 -17.56
N ILE A 5 -14.32 45.20 -16.39
CA ILE A 5 -13.44 44.71 -15.32
C ILE A 5 -14.09 43.50 -14.61
N LEU A 6 -15.42 43.47 -14.48
CA LEU A 6 -16.15 42.33 -13.91
C LEU A 6 -16.12 41.08 -14.82
N LEU A 7 -16.05 41.26 -16.15
CA LEU A 7 -16.00 40.15 -17.10
C LEU A 7 -14.61 39.48 -17.17
N ILE A 8 -13.54 40.21 -16.83
CA ILE A 8 -12.16 39.67 -16.83
C ILE A 8 -11.87 38.92 -15.52
N MET A 9 -12.51 39.29 -14.41
CA MET A 9 -12.33 38.64 -13.10
C MET A 9 -12.99 37.25 -13.01
N THR A 10 -14.05 36.98 -13.78
CA THR A 10 -14.68 35.65 -13.84
C THR A 10 -13.93 34.66 -14.74
N LEU A 11 -13.02 35.13 -15.59
CA LEU A 11 -12.24 34.28 -16.50
C LEU A 11 -11.03 33.61 -15.82
N LEU A 12 -10.61 34.09 -14.64
CA LEU A 12 -9.46 33.56 -13.90
C LEU A 12 -9.79 32.43 -12.92
N ILE A 13 -11.05 31.98 -12.84
CA ILE A 13 -11.49 30.91 -11.91
C ILE A 13 -11.68 29.56 -12.63
N GLN A 14 -11.41 29.47 -13.93
CA GLN A 14 -11.44 28.20 -14.67
C GLN A 14 -10.13 27.40 -14.48
N GLY A 15 -9.68 27.27 -13.23
CA GLY A 15 -8.70 26.28 -12.82
C GLY A 15 -9.41 24.97 -12.53
N CYS A 16 -9.93 24.31 -13.56
CA CYS A 16 -10.39 22.93 -13.42
C CYS A 16 -9.16 22.06 -13.17
N THR A 17 -8.90 21.76 -11.90
CA THR A 17 -8.06 20.62 -11.52
C THR A 17 -8.54 19.42 -12.34
N PRO A 18 -7.67 18.67 -13.02
CA PRO A 18 -8.08 17.41 -13.63
C PRO A 18 -8.74 16.57 -12.53
N SER A 19 -10.02 16.23 -12.70
CA SER A 19 -10.71 15.37 -11.75
C SER A 19 -9.94 14.05 -11.68
N GLN A 20 -9.73 13.52 -10.48
CA GLN A 20 -9.02 12.26 -10.24
C GLN A 20 -9.63 11.04 -10.98
N GLN A 21 -10.79 11.21 -11.61
CA GLN A 21 -11.43 10.22 -12.48
C GLN A 21 -10.61 9.90 -13.73
N SER A 22 -9.83 10.85 -14.27
CA SER A 22 -9.05 10.63 -15.50
C SER A 22 -7.89 9.63 -15.34
N ILE A 23 -7.37 9.46 -14.12
CA ILE A 23 -6.30 8.51 -13.82
C ILE A 23 -6.82 7.06 -13.93
N ILE A 24 -8.07 6.83 -13.54
CA ILE A 24 -8.70 5.51 -13.52
C ILE A 24 -9.16 5.11 -14.94
N GLU A 25 -9.67 6.04 -15.74
CA GLU A 25 -10.23 5.76 -17.07
C GLU A 25 -9.20 5.25 -18.09
N THR A 26 -7.92 5.60 -17.92
CA THR A 26 -6.83 5.14 -18.81
C THR A 26 -6.41 3.69 -18.52
N PHE A 27 -6.88 3.08 -17.43
CA PHE A 27 -6.52 1.72 -17.01
C PHE A 27 -7.59 0.67 -17.35
N ASN A 28 -8.31 0.84 -18.46
CA ASN A 28 -9.29 -0.14 -18.96
C ASN A 28 -8.67 -1.23 -19.86
N ALA A 29 -7.35 -1.41 -19.81
CA ALA A 29 -6.68 -2.43 -20.60
C ALA A 29 -6.58 -3.75 -19.83
N SER A 30 -7.66 -4.51 -19.92
CA SER A 30 -7.74 -5.94 -19.60
C SER A 30 -7.64 -6.30 -18.12
N LEU A 31 -8.58 -7.11 -17.64
CA LEU A 31 -8.37 -8.37 -16.92
C LEU A 31 -9.63 -8.63 -16.10
N ASP A 32 -10.46 -9.51 -16.67
CA ASP A 32 -11.58 -10.15 -15.98
C ASP A 32 -11.09 -10.55 -14.57
N GLY A 33 -11.69 -10.01 -13.51
CA GLY A 33 -11.22 -10.07 -12.11
C GLY A 33 -11.16 -11.48 -11.50
N ARG A 34 -11.16 -12.50 -12.34
CA ARG A 34 -11.01 -13.93 -12.07
C ARG A 34 -9.62 -14.46 -12.41
N GLN A 35 -8.77 -13.71 -13.12
CA GLN A 35 -7.43 -14.14 -13.54
C GLN A 35 -6.34 -13.19 -13.05
N ASP A 36 -5.16 -13.75 -12.75
CA ASP A 36 -4.00 -13.00 -12.29
C ASP A 36 -3.56 -11.96 -13.35
N VAL A 37 -3.53 -10.70 -12.94
CA VAL A 37 -2.99 -9.61 -13.75
C VAL A 37 -1.48 -9.79 -13.87
N THR A 38 -1.00 -9.81 -15.11
CA THR A 38 0.43 -9.84 -15.43
C THR A 38 0.71 -8.81 -16.52
N VAL A 39 1.51 -7.82 -16.14
CA VAL A 39 1.99 -6.73 -16.98
C VAL A 39 3.46 -6.99 -17.29
N THR A 40 3.86 -6.76 -18.54
CA THR A 40 5.26 -6.93 -18.98
C THR A 40 6.16 -5.82 -18.44
N ASP A 41 7.46 -6.08 -18.33
CA ASP A 41 8.45 -5.08 -17.89
C ASP A 41 8.40 -3.80 -18.74
N GLY A 42 8.27 -3.93 -20.07
CA GLY A 42 8.16 -2.79 -20.98
C GLY A 42 6.91 -1.94 -20.74
N GLN A 43 5.77 -2.57 -20.43
CA GLN A 43 4.55 -1.84 -20.07
C GLN A 43 4.69 -1.12 -18.72
N ILE A 44 5.29 -1.77 -17.72
CA ILE A 44 5.54 -1.15 -16.41
C ILE A 44 6.42 0.09 -16.55
N GLN A 45 7.48 0.00 -17.35
CA GLN A 45 8.39 1.12 -17.59
C GLN A 45 7.70 2.29 -18.33
N ALA A 46 6.75 1.98 -19.20
CA ALA A 46 5.96 2.98 -19.91
C ALA A 46 4.92 3.68 -19.01
N PHE A 47 4.58 3.14 -17.84
CA PHE A 47 3.61 3.78 -16.96
C PHE A 47 4.16 5.10 -16.38
N PRO A 48 3.43 6.22 -16.56
CA PRO A 48 3.87 7.52 -16.05
C PRO A 48 3.69 7.65 -14.53
N TYR A 49 2.95 6.73 -13.91
CA TYR A 49 2.61 6.72 -12.49
C TYR A 49 3.19 5.50 -11.77
N SER A 50 3.25 5.59 -10.43
CA SER A 50 3.65 4.49 -9.56
C SER A 50 2.58 3.39 -9.56
N THR A 51 3.01 2.14 -9.57
CA THR A 51 2.12 0.97 -9.69
C THR A 51 2.54 -0.15 -8.76
N MET A 52 1.56 -0.90 -8.30
CA MET A 52 1.73 -1.99 -7.35
C MET A 52 0.87 -3.18 -7.79
N TYR A 53 1.42 -4.39 -7.68
CA TYR A 53 0.59 -5.59 -7.62
C TYR A 53 0.04 -5.77 -6.21
N LEU A 54 -1.24 -6.07 -6.12
CA LEU A 54 -1.94 -6.37 -4.87
C LEU A 54 -2.58 -7.75 -4.98
N ARG A 55 -2.46 -8.56 -3.94
CA ARG A 55 -3.23 -9.80 -3.78
C ARG A 55 -3.86 -9.78 -2.39
N LEU A 56 -5.17 -10.04 -2.33
CA LEU A 56 -5.96 -10.03 -1.10
C LEU A 56 -6.53 -11.44 -0.86
N ASP A 57 -6.36 -11.96 0.35
CA ASP A 57 -6.91 -13.24 0.85
C ASP A 57 -6.77 -14.42 -0.13
N ASN A 58 -5.54 -14.63 -0.63
CA ASN A 58 -5.21 -15.67 -1.62
C ASN A 58 -5.98 -15.59 -2.95
N GLY A 59 -6.66 -14.46 -3.21
CA GLY A 59 -7.35 -14.19 -4.46
C GLY A 59 -6.40 -13.91 -5.64
N PRO A 60 -6.97 -13.50 -6.78
CA PRO A 60 -6.17 -13.12 -7.93
C PRO A 60 -5.33 -11.88 -7.61
N ARG A 61 -4.15 -11.82 -8.23
CA ARG A 61 -3.31 -10.63 -8.23
C ARG A 61 -3.94 -9.59 -9.14
N ILE A 62 -4.10 -8.38 -8.64
CA ILE A 62 -4.60 -7.22 -9.39
C ILE A 62 -3.52 -6.13 -9.48
N LEU A 63 -3.64 -5.24 -10.47
CA LEU A 63 -2.81 -4.03 -10.53
C LEU A 63 -3.57 -2.87 -9.89
N VAL A 64 -2.88 -2.11 -9.06
CA VAL A 64 -3.36 -0.84 -8.51
C VAL A 64 -2.37 0.27 -8.82
N VAL A 65 -2.89 1.49 -8.92
CA VAL A 65 -2.11 2.68 -9.31
C VAL A 65 -2.07 3.67 -8.16
N LEU A 66 -0.96 4.40 -8.01
CA LEU A 66 -0.88 5.47 -7.02
C LEU A 66 -1.75 6.63 -7.46
N GLY A 67 -2.81 6.93 -6.70
CA GLY A 67 -3.65 8.09 -6.94
C GLY A 67 -2.98 9.36 -6.44
N TYR A 68 -2.60 9.38 -5.16
CA TYR A 68 -1.95 10.54 -4.53
C TYR A 68 -1.26 10.15 -3.21
N ILE A 69 -0.44 11.07 -2.69
CA ILE A 69 0.20 10.97 -1.38
C ILE A 69 -0.37 12.08 -0.50
N GLU A 70 -0.76 11.74 0.72
CA GLU A 70 -1.25 12.69 1.71
C GLU A 70 -0.57 12.40 3.05
N GLN A 71 0.11 13.41 3.62
CA GLN A 71 0.81 13.29 4.91
C GLN A 71 1.78 12.10 4.95
N GLY A 72 2.48 11.84 3.84
CA GLY A 72 3.42 10.72 3.69
C GLY A 72 2.76 9.34 3.49
N ASN A 73 1.44 9.26 3.41
CA ASN A 73 0.72 8.02 3.15
C ASN A 73 0.35 7.92 1.66
N SER A 74 0.73 6.82 1.02
CA SER A 74 0.40 6.51 -0.37
C SER A 74 -1.01 5.95 -0.46
N LYS A 75 -1.85 6.54 -1.31
CA LYS A 75 -3.21 6.08 -1.57
C LYS A 75 -3.30 5.47 -2.97
N TRP A 76 -3.43 4.16 -2.99
CA TRP A 76 -3.51 3.34 -4.19
C TRP A 76 -4.97 3.08 -4.54
N LEU A 77 -5.27 3.13 -5.83
CA LEU A 77 -6.60 2.93 -6.38
C LEU A 77 -6.60 1.73 -7.32
N SER A 78 -7.61 0.89 -7.15
CA SER A 78 -7.95 -0.21 -8.05
C SER A 78 -8.99 0.24 -9.07
N GLN A 79 -9.23 -0.60 -10.09
CA GLN A 79 -10.16 -0.30 -11.18
C GLN A 79 -11.61 -0.12 -10.70
N ASP A 80 -12.03 -0.88 -9.67
CA ASP A 80 -13.36 -0.80 -9.07
C ASP A 80 -13.48 0.28 -7.97
N ASN A 81 -12.51 1.20 -7.91
CA ASN A 81 -12.41 2.29 -6.95
C ASN A 81 -12.25 1.84 -5.48
N ALA A 82 -11.81 0.61 -5.22
CA ALA A 82 -11.28 0.27 -3.90
C ALA A 82 -9.97 1.03 -3.65
N MET A 83 -9.80 1.51 -2.42
CA MET A 83 -8.63 2.29 -2.01
C MET A 83 -7.83 1.51 -0.98
N ILE A 84 -6.52 1.48 -1.20
CA ILE A 84 -5.54 0.89 -0.29
C ILE A 84 -4.62 2.01 0.15
N VAL A 85 -4.42 2.16 1.45
CA VAL A 85 -3.54 3.18 2.01
C VAL A 85 -2.37 2.50 2.67
N THR A 86 -1.16 2.90 2.28
CA THR A 86 0.08 2.37 2.83
C THR A 86 1.02 3.47 3.29
N HIS A 87 1.92 3.12 4.20
CA HIS A 87 3.10 3.92 4.49
C HIS A 87 4.34 3.02 4.39
N ASN A 88 5.26 3.32 3.45
CA ASN A 88 6.44 2.50 3.18
C ASN A 88 6.16 0.97 3.21
N GLY A 89 5.16 0.51 2.45
CA GLY A 89 4.77 -0.90 2.39
C GLY A 89 3.94 -1.43 3.56
N ARG A 90 3.81 -0.72 4.68
CA ARG A 90 2.83 -1.06 5.74
C ARG A 90 1.42 -0.77 5.25
N LEU A 91 0.51 -1.73 5.36
CA LEU A 91 -0.92 -1.51 5.17
C LEU A 91 -1.50 -0.77 6.39
N ILE A 92 -2.11 0.40 6.19
CA ILE A 92 -2.63 1.23 7.30
C ILE A 92 -4.14 1.47 7.24
N HIS A 93 -4.74 1.38 6.05
CA HIS A 93 -6.18 1.56 5.87
C HIS A 93 -6.64 1.00 4.52
N THR A 94 -7.89 0.55 4.44
CA THR A 94 -8.53 0.17 3.16
C THR A 94 -9.99 0.61 3.10
N LEU A 95 -10.51 0.80 1.89
CA LEU A 95 -11.89 1.22 1.66
C LEU A 95 -12.49 0.46 0.46
N LYS A 96 -13.77 0.10 0.57
CA LYS A 96 -14.58 -0.63 -0.44
C LYS A 96 -14.09 -2.04 -0.78
N LEU A 97 -13.32 -2.67 0.11
CA LEU A 97 -13.03 -4.11 0.03
C LEU A 97 -14.10 -4.92 0.80
N PRO A 98 -14.22 -6.24 0.56
CA PRO A 98 -15.12 -7.11 1.34
C PRO A 98 -14.81 -7.12 2.85
N TYR A 99 -13.53 -6.95 3.20
CA TYR A 99 -13.02 -6.74 4.55
C TYR A 99 -12.11 -5.51 4.53
N ASN A 100 -12.23 -4.63 5.53
CA ASN A 100 -11.50 -3.37 5.54
C ASN A 100 -10.70 -3.16 6.82
N LEU A 101 -9.44 -2.72 6.67
CA LEU A 101 -8.66 -2.17 7.76
C LEU A 101 -9.10 -0.72 7.99
N LEU A 102 -9.63 -0.46 9.17
CA LEU A 102 -10.22 0.83 9.52
C LEU A 102 -9.21 1.71 10.25
N GLU A 103 -8.39 1.12 11.12
CA GLU A 103 -7.47 1.88 11.97
C GLU A 103 -6.26 1.03 12.34
N VAL A 104 -5.09 1.68 12.36
CA VAL A 104 -3.86 1.19 12.97
C VAL A 104 -3.31 2.32 13.82
N THR A 105 -3.20 2.10 15.13
CA THR A 105 -2.68 3.13 16.05
C THR A 105 -1.16 3.12 16.08
N ASN A 106 -0.59 4.12 16.76
CA ASN A 106 0.85 4.17 17.06
C ASN A 106 1.79 4.06 15.83
N LEU A 107 1.34 4.53 14.67
CA LEU A 107 2.07 4.41 13.41
C LEU A 107 3.44 5.11 13.43
N GLU A 108 3.58 6.22 14.17
CA GLU A 108 4.85 6.96 14.29
C GLU A 108 5.99 6.12 14.89
N HIS A 109 5.66 5.06 15.62
CA HIS A 109 6.61 4.12 16.20
C HIS A 109 6.75 2.82 15.39
N ASP A 110 6.09 2.68 14.23
CA ASP A 110 6.33 1.54 13.34
C ASP A 110 7.77 1.59 12.81
N PRO A 111 8.61 0.56 13.04
CA PRO A 111 9.97 0.52 12.55
C PRO A 111 10.10 0.69 11.02
N LEU A 112 9.06 0.38 10.24
CA LEU A 112 9.03 0.61 8.80
C LEU A 112 8.93 2.10 8.39
N ARG A 113 8.57 3.01 9.30
CA ARG A 113 8.67 4.47 9.05
C ARG A 113 10.10 4.97 9.14
N HIS A 114 10.93 4.26 9.90
CA HIS A 114 12.31 4.64 10.19
C HIS A 114 13.26 3.51 9.77
N THR A 115 13.12 3.00 8.53
CA THR A 115 13.91 1.85 8.05
C THR A 115 15.43 1.99 8.21
N PRO A 116 16.07 3.18 8.12
CA PRO A 116 17.50 3.30 8.42
C PRO A 116 17.87 3.01 9.88
N GLN A 117 16.90 3.09 10.79
CA GLN A 117 17.04 2.81 12.22
C GLN A 117 16.52 1.42 12.62
N LEU A 118 15.94 0.67 11.68
CA LEU A 118 15.44 -0.69 11.91
C LEU A 118 16.62 -1.60 12.28
N ARG A 119 16.47 -2.32 13.40
CA ARG A 119 17.49 -3.22 13.94
C ARG A 119 16.85 -4.55 14.30
N ASP A 120 17.68 -5.58 14.39
CA ASP A 120 17.23 -6.87 14.89
C ASP A 120 16.68 -6.70 16.31
N GLY A 121 15.49 -7.25 16.55
CA GLY A 121 14.75 -7.09 17.78
C GLY A 121 13.96 -5.79 17.92
N SER A 122 13.92 -4.88 16.94
CA SER A 122 13.01 -3.72 16.93
C SER A 122 11.57 -4.18 17.20
N GLN A 123 10.83 -3.44 18.04
CA GLN A 123 9.50 -3.83 18.48
C GLN A 123 8.47 -2.77 18.13
N TRP A 124 7.23 -3.20 18.01
CA TRP A 124 6.10 -2.30 17.81
C TRP A 124 4.84 -2.84 18.49
N SER A 125 4.13 -1.95 19.17
CA SER A 125 2.89 -2.23 19.88
C SER A 125 1.82 -1.27 19.37
N ARG A 126 0.66 -1.80 18.99
CA ARG A 126 -0.43 -1.03 18.36
C ARG A 126 -1.76 -1.75 18.48
N ASP A 127 -2.83 -0.99 18.37
CA ASP A 127 -4.17 -1.51 18.16
C ASP A 127 -4.50 -1.48 16.68
N VAL A 128 -5.20 -2.52 16.22
CA VAL A 128 -5.79 -2.56 14.89
C VAL A 128 -7.29 -2.74 14.98
N ARG A 129 -8.03 -2.12 14.06
CA ARG A 129 -9.47 -2.30 13.92
C ARG A 129 -9.79 -2.62 12.48
N TRP A 130 -10.58 -3.67 12.27
CA TRP A 130 -11.01 -4.09 10.94
C TRP A 130 -12.49 -4.42 10.94
N GLN A 131 -13.05 -4.48 9.73
CA GLN A 131 -14.41 -4.93 9.48
C GLN A 131 -14.35 -6.22 8.66
N GLU A 132 -15.11 -7.23 9.09
CA GLU A 132 -15.33 -8.49 8.37
C GLU A 132 -16.84 -8.78 8.36
N GLU A 133 -17.41 -9.07 7.18
CA GLU A 133 -18.84 -9.40 7.03
C GLU A 133 -19.78 -8.39 7.73
N GLY A 134 -19.46 -7.10 7.61
CA GLY A 134 -20.22 -6.00 8.24
C GLY A 134 -19.98 -5.82 9.74
N ARG A 135 -19.22 -6.71 10.41
CA ARG A 135 -18.96 -6.65 11.85
C ARG A 135 -17.59 -6.03 12.14
N TYR A 136 -17.55 -5.20 13.17
CA TYR A 136 -16.31 -4.61 13.66
C TYR A 136 -15.54 -5.59 14.56
N ARG A 137 -14.22 -5.55 14.44
CA ARG A 137 -13.26 -6.30 15.24
C ARG A 137 -12.09 -5.40 15.61
N SER A 138 -11.41 -5.76 16.68
CA SER A 138 -10.19 -5.09 17.12
C SER A 138 -9.28 -6.05 17.85
N ALA A 139 -7.98 -5.78 17.84
CA ALA A 139 -7.02 -6.49 18.66
C ALA A 139 -5.84 -5.57 19.00
N HIS A 140 -5.31 -5.74 20.21
CA HIS A 140 -4.01 -5.19 20.57
C HIS A 140 -2.93 -6.14 20.09
N LEU A 141 -1.92 -5.63 19.41
CA LEU A 141 -0.90 -6.43 18.75
C LEU A 141 0.50 -5.99 19.17
N ASN A 142 1.34 -6.97 19.49
CA ASN A 142 2.76 -6.78 19.76
C ASN A 142 3.59 -7.49 18.69
N SER A 143 4.65 -6.85 18.20
CA SER A 143 5.53 -7.46 17.22
C SER A 143 7.00 -7.22 17.49
N ARG A 144 7.83 -8.11 16.92
CA ARG A 144 9.29 -8.02 16.92
C ARG A 144 9.82 -8.32 15.53
N PHE A 145 10.67 -7.43 15.03
CA PHE A 145 11.36 -7.56 13.76
C PHE A 145 12.66 -8.35 13.93
N SER A 146 12.98 -9.13 12.91
CA SER A 146 14.25 -9.86 12.79
C SER A 146 14.73 -9.87 11.35
N LEU A 147 16.04 -9.72 11.17
CA LEU A 147 16.64 -9.78 9.85
C LEU A 147 16.79 -11.24 9.43
N SER A 148 16.07 -11.65 8.39
CA SER A 148 16.06 -13.02 7.89
C SER A 148 17.10 -13.26 6.80
N GLY A 149 17.70 -12.20 6.24
CA GLY A 149 18.75 -12.31 5.24
C GLY A 149 18.66 -11.24 4.17
N THR A 150 19.16 -11.56 2.97
CA THR A 150 19.14 -10.69 1.81
C THR A 150 18.72 -11.49 0.58
N GLU A 151 17.85 -10.92 -0.24
CA GLU A 151 17.37 -11.51 -1.48
C GLU A 151 17.45 -10.51 -2.62
N ASN A 152 17.63 -11.00 -3.85
CA ASN A 152 17.57 -10.18 -5.05
C ASN A 152 16.17 -10.28 -5.65
N LEU A 153 15.44 -9.17 -5.67
CA LEU A 153 14.14 -9.08 -6.32
C LEU A 153 14.28 -8.52 -7.73
N THR A 154 13.76 -9.23 -8.72
CA THR A 154 13.66 -8.72 -10.10
C THR A 154 12.29 -8.10 -10.31
N LEU A 155 12.23 -6.78 -10.42
CA LEU A 155 11.01 -5.99 -10.58
C LEU A 155 11.15 -5.06 -11.79
N ALA A 156 10.22 -5.14 -12.75
CA ALA A 156 10.18 -4.28 -13.93
C ALA A 156 11.51 -4.29 -14.74
N GLY A 157 12.14 -5.47 -14.86
CA GLY A 157 13.43 -5.65 -15.51
C GLY A 157 14.65 -5.21 -14.69
N ASN A 158 14.47 -4.69 -13.47
CA ASN A 158 15.56 -4.27 -12.59
C ASN A 158 15.77 -5.27 -11.46
N THR A 159 17.03 -5.61 -11.17
CA THR A 159 17.39 -6.43 -10.01
C THR A 159 17.75 -5.54 -8.83
N LEU A 160 17.08 -5.74 -7.70
CA LEU A 160 17.21 -4.95 -6.49
C LEU A 160 17.66 -5.86 -5.35
N ARG A 161 18.69 -5.44 -4.63
CA ARG A 161 19.16 -6.16 -3.44
C ARG A 161 18.35 -5.72 -2.23
N CYS A 162 17.52 -6.60 -1.72
CA CYS A 162 16.62 -6.32 -0.60
C CYS A 162 17.04 -7.07 0.67
N GLN A 163 17.06 -6.38 1.80
CA GLN A 163 17.05 -7.01 3.12
C GLN A 163 15.67 -7.59 3.40
N VAL A 164 15.61 -8.83 3.84
CA VAL A 164 14.34 -9.50 4.17
C VAL A 164 14.13 -9.42 5.68
N TRP A 165 13.10 -8.70 6.09
CA TRP A 165 12.74 -8.52 7.49
C TRP A 165 11.47 -9.31 7.83
N GLN A 166 11.57 -10.17 8.83
CA GLN A 166 10.47 -10.94 9.39
C GLN A 166 9.94 -10.22 10.62
N GLU A 167 8.65 -9.87 10.63
CA GLU A 167 7.95 -9.33 11.77
C GLU A 167 7.11 -10.45 12.41
N ALA A 168 7.56 -10.98 13.55
CA ALA A 168 6.77 -11.91 14.34
C ALA A 168 5.71 -11.12 15.12
N VAL A 169 4.44 -11.38 14.86
CA VAL A 169 3.30 -10.68 15.47
C VAL A 169 2.52 -11.63 16.39
N GLN A 170 2.11 -11.10 17.53
CA GLN A 170 1.16 -11.73 18.44
C GLN A 170 0.00 -10.77 18.70
N ALA A 171 -1.22 -11.32 18.76
CA ALA A 171 -2.37 -10.59 19.25
C ALA A 171 -2.58 -10.89 20.75
N ASP A 172 -2.76 -9.86 21.57
CA ASP A 172 -3.01 -10.02 23.00
C ASP A 172 -4.47 -10.47 23.22
N GLY A 173 -4.68 -11.40 24.14
CA GLY A 173 -6.00 -11.96 24.44
C GLY A 173 -6.58 -12.87 23.34
N LEU A 174 -5.90 -12.99 22.20
CA LEU A 174 -6.19 -13.95 21.14
C LEU A 174 -5.01 -14.94 21.08
N ASP A 175 -5.26 -16.25 21.07
CA ASP A 175 -4.18 -17.23 20.86
C ASP A 175 -3.78 -17.29 19.38
N ARG A 176 -3.32 -16.15 18.85
CA ARG A 176 -2.97 -15.95 17.43
C ARG A 176 -1.59 -15.34 17.32
N ARG A 177 -0.76 -16.01 16.52
CA ARG A 177 0.58 -15.57 16.15
C ARG A 177 0.78 -15.81 14.66
N TRP A 178 1.48 -14.90 14.01
CA TRP A 178 1.81 -15.00 12.59
C TRP A 178 3.07 -14.21 12.29
N HIS A 179 3.56 -14.34 11.06
CA HIS A 179 4.67 -13.58 10.55
C HIS A 179 4.23 -12.69 9.40
N ASN A 180 4.70 -11.45 9.39
CA ASN A 180 4.70 -10.62 8.19
C ASN A 180 6.13 -10.57 7.64
N THR A 181 6.28 -10.42 6.33
CA THR A 181 7.58 -10.32 5.67
C THR A 181 7.67 -9.02 4.88
N PHE A 182 8.80 -8.31 5.00
CA PHE A 182 9.07 -7.07 4.28
C PHE A 182 10.42 -7.14 3.57
N TRP A 183 10.42 -6.91 2.27
CA TRP A 183 11.64 -6.81 1.46
C TRP A 183 11.99 -5.34 1.29
N ILE A 184 13.03 -4.91 2.00
CA ILE A 184 13.48 -3.52 2.07
C ILE A 184 14.67 -3.35 1.14
N ASP A 185 14.57 -2.46 0.14
CA ASP A 185 15.71 -2.11 -0.71
C ASP A 185 16.87 -1.58 0.14
N SER A 186 18.01 -2.25 0.05
CA SER A 186 19.19 -1.96 0.87
C SER A 186 19.78 -0.59 0.58
N ALA A 187 19.53 -0.01 -0.59
CA ALA A 187 20.06 1.29 -0.97
C ALA A 187 19.17 2.44 -0.51
N THR A 188 17.84 2.27 -0.56
CA THR A 188 16.87 3.36 -0.36
C THR A 188 16.10 3.27 0.93
N GLY A 189 16.05 2.10 1.57
CA GLY A 189 15.19 1.84 2.73
C GLY A 189 13.70 1.71 2.38
N GLN A 190 13.34 1.73 1.08
CA GLN A 190 11.95 1.56 0.64
C GLN A 190 11.55 0.08 0.66
N VAL A 191 10.33 -0.20 1.13
CA VAL A 191 9.74 -1.55 1.01
C VAL A 191 9.32 -1.80 -0.44
N ARG A 192 9.89 -2.84 -1.06
CA ARG A 192 9.63 -3.23 -2.44
C ARG A 192 8.62 -4.36 -2.57
N GLN A 193 8.53 -5.20 -1.55
CA GLN A 193 7.51 -6.24 -1.43
C GLN A 193 7.13 -6.37 0.04
N SER A 194 5.87 -6.71 0.30
CA SER A 194 5.40 -7.06 1.64
C SER A 194 4.36 -8.15 1.59
N GLU A 195 4.37 -8.98 2.63
CA GLU A 195 3.35 -9.98 2.93
C GLU A 195 2.92 -9.77 4.37
N GLN A 196 1.67 -9.38 4.59
CA GLN A 196 1.17 -9.03 5.92
C GLN A 196 -0.31 -9.39 6.06
N MET A 197 -0.87 -9.26 7.27
CA MET A 197 -2.29 -9.52 7.52
C MET A 197 -3.06 -8.20 7.60
N LEU A 198 -4.26 -8.15 7.02
CA LEU A 198 -5.15 -7.00 7.14
C LEU A 198 -5.79 -6.92 8.54
N GLY A 199 -6.15 -8.07 9.12
CA GLY A 199 -6.66 -8.17 10.49
C GLY A 199 -5.70 -8.92 11.42
N ALA A 200 -6.17 -9.26 12.63
CA ALA A 200 -5.40 -10.02 13.60
C ALA A 200 -5.19 -11.49 13.18
N GLY A 201 -4.16 -11.73 12.37
CA GLY A 201 -3.81 -13.04 11.82
C GLY A 201 -4.78 -13.55 10.75
N VAL A 202 -5.50 -12.64 10.08
CA VAL A 202 -6.53 -12.98 9.08
C VAL A 202 -6.43 -12.06 7.86
N PHE A 203 -6.93 -12.57 6.74
CA PHE A 203 -6.96 -11.90 5.44
C PHE A 203 -5.55 -11.47 4.98
N PRO A 204 -4.73 -12.41 4.48
CA PRO A 204 -3.39 -12.10 4.01
C PRO A 204 -3.42 -11.11 2.85
N VAL A 205 -2.44 -10.21 2.85
CA VAL A 205 -2.25 -9.15 1.85
C VAL A 205 -0.81 -9.23 1.37
N ALA A 206 -0.64 -9.47 0.08
CA ALA A 206 0.66 -9.40 -0.59
C ALA A 206 0.69 -8.18 -1.52
N MET A 207 1.77 -7.41 -1.42
CA MET A 207 1.98 -6.19 -2.20
C MET A 207 3.37 -6.21 -2.81
N THR A 208 3.47 -5.89 -4.11
CA THR A 208 4.74 -5.78 -4.83
C THR A 208 4.81 -4.45 -5.57
N MET A 209 5.72 -3.58 -5.15
CA MET A 209 5.91 -2.24 -5.71
C MET A 209 6.74 -2.31 -6.99
N LEU A 210 6.04 -2.35 -8.13
CA LEU A 210 6.63 -2.40 -9.46
C LEU A 210 7.37 -1.10 -9.78
N LYS A 211 6.69 0.02 -9.52
CA LYS A 211 7.26 1.37 -9.55
C LYS A 211 6.90 2.04 -8.22
N PRO A 212 7.86 2.20 -7.30
CA PRO A 212 7.59 2.73 -5.98
C PRO A 212 7.16 4.20 -6.05
N ALA A 213 6.41 4.64 -5.02
CA ALA A 213 6.07 6.04 -4.86
C ALA A 213 7.36 6.90 -4.77
N PRO A 214 7.36 8.10 -5.38
CA PRO A 214 8.50 9.03 -5.29
C PRO A 214 8.74 9.51 -3.85
#